data_AF-A0A972AAE6-F1
#
_entry.id   AF-A0A972AAE6-F1
#
_cell.length_a   1.000
_cell.length_b   1.000
_cell.length_c   1.000
_cell.angle_alpha   90.00
_cell.angle_beta   90.00
_cell.angle_gamma   90.00
#
_symmetry.space_group_name_H-M   'P 1'
#
loop_
_entity.id
_entity.type
_entity.pdbx_description
1 polymer ?
#
loop_
_entity_poly.entity_id
_entity_poly.type
_entity_poly.pdbx_seq_one_letter_code
_entity_poly.pdbx_strand_id
1 'polypeptide(L)'
;MGHIHSMHMNEHGITLQHGEYKGRLIRPTRYYGEGNDAPFWNQHYTNAMYSDDGGKTWQTSEPFPYYGTGEAAIVELSDGSLYYNSRRHKSTEGLNPRWRYTAYSYDGGQTWVDGSISDELPDGNQHSDYGLMAGLVRLPIEGYDILLFSNIDIPQKENDEDLAFEARWTERVRGTVWASFDGGKTWPVKRLVEEGSFAYSSMAAGRAGTDSEGIVYLLYESDGGAKMARFNLAWLTNGIDWKQYVSE
;
A
#
# COMPACT_ATOMS: atom_id res chain seq x y z
N MET A 1 -16.55 14.77 17.64
CA MET A 1 -16.10 13.81 16.61
C MET A 1 -16.45 14.45 15.27
N GLY A 2 -15.50 15.11 14.62
CA GLY A 2 -15.83 16.22 13.69
C GLY A 2 -14.79 16.51 12.61
N HIS A 3 -14.08 15.51 12.11
CA HIS A 3 -13.18 15.66 10.98
C HIS A 3 -13.84 15.10 9.71
N ILE A 4 -13.80 15.85 8.61
CA ILE A 4 -14.32 15.39 7.32
C ILE A 4 -13.21 14.60 6.64
N HIS A 5 -13.41 13.30 6.51
CA HIS A 5 -12.46 12.40 5.85
C HIS A 5 -12.66 12.43 4.33
N SER A 6 -11.57 12.27 3.61
CA SER A 6 -11.54 12.18 2.16
C SER A 6 -11.15 10.78 1.72
N MET A 7 -11.87 10.25 0.73
CA MET A 7 -11.54 9.00 0.05
C MET A 7 -10.55 9.21 -1.11
N HIS A 8 -10.02 10.43 -1.27
CA HIS A 8 -9.19 10.81 -2.40
C HIS A 8 -7.92 9.93 -2.49
N MET A 9 -7.70 9.35 -3.67
CA MET A 9 -6.46 8.67 -4.09
C MET A 9 -5.98 7.48 -3.23
N ASN A 10 -6.82 6.97 -2.32
CA ASN A 10 -6.51 5.75 -1.59
C ASN A 10 -6.85 4.50 -2.40
N GLU A 11 -6.23 3.38 -2.06
CA GLU A 11 -6.56 2.11 -2.68
C GLU A 11 -8.01 1.68 -2.37
N HIS A 12 -8.50 0.67 -3.09
CA HIS A 12 -9.81 0.08 -2.87
C HIS A 12 -9.95 -0.44 -1.43
N GLY A 13 -11.20 -0.46 -0.95
CA GLY A 13 -11.53 -1.08 0.33
C GLY A 13 -11.59 -2.61 0.23
N ILE A 14 -11.77 -3.25 1.38
CA ILE A 14 -11.97 -4.70 1.50
C ILE A 14 -13.23 -5.00 2.30
N THR A 15 -13.69 -6.25 2.20
CA THR A 15 -14.69 -6.82 3.11
C THR A 15 -13.99 -7.84 3.98
N LEU A 16 -14.04 -7.66 5.30
CA LEU A 16 -13.42 -8.59 6.25
C LEU A 16 -14.06 -9.98 6.18
N GLN A 17 -13.24 -11.02 6.19
CA GLN A 17 -13.62 -12.43 6.02
C GLN A 17 -13.43 -13.26 7.29
N HIS A 18 -12.68 -12.74 8.27
CA HIS A 18 -12.25 -13.46 9.46
C HIS A 18 -12.71 -12.78 10.76
N GLY A 19 -12.69 -13.56 11.85
CA GLY A 19 -12.92 -13.06 13.21
C GLY A 19 -14.32 -12.48 13.49
N GLU A 20 -14.39 -11.70 14.56
CA GLU A 20 -15.62 -11.05 15.06
C GLU A 20 -16.23 -10.06 14.07
N TYR A 21 -15.39 -9.40 13.27
CA TYR A 21 -15.78 -8.32 12.36
C TYR A 21 -16.05 -8.78 10.93
N LYS A 22 -16.19 -10.09 10.71
CA LYS A 22 -16.50 -10.66 9.40
C LYS A 22 -17.74 -10.00 8.78
N GLY A 23 -17.61 -9.53 7.55
CA GLY A 23 -18.65 -8.81 6.79
C GLY A 23 -18.52 -7.28 6.85
N ARG A 24 -17.70 -6.74 7.75
CA ARG A 24 -17.38 -5.30 7.78
C ARG A 24 -16.77 -4.85 6.46
N LEU A 25 -17.31 -3.77 5.90
CA LEU A 25 -16.65 -3.04 4.81
C LEU A 25 -15.65 -2.07 5.44
N ILE A 26 -14.42 -2.02 4.95
CA ILE A 26 -13.42 -1.07 5.45
C ILE A 26 -12.60 -0.51 4.30
N ARG A 27 -12.29 0.79 4.36
CA ARG A 27 -11.44 1.46 3.38
C ARG A 27 -10.53 2.50 4.06
N PRO A 28 -9.27 2.63 3.63
CA PRO A 28 -8.43 3.77 4.02
C PRO A 28 -9.04 5.10 3.56
N THR A 29 -8.86 6.11 4.40
CA THR A 29 -9.24 7.50 4.18
C THR A 29 -8.13 8.42 4.64
N ARG A 30 -8.29 9.71 4.36
CA ARG A 30 -7.33 10.75 4.75
C ARG A 30 -8.04 11.95 5.33
N TYR A 31 -7.46 12.52 6.38
CA TYR A 31 -7.81 13.83 6.89
C TYR A 31 -6.79 14.87 6.43
N TYR A 32 -7.28 15.97 5.86
CA TYR A 32 -6.49 17.07 5.29
C TYR A 32 -6.36 18.29 6.24
N GLY A 33 -6.70 18.17 7.53
CA GLY A 33 -6.67 19.34 8.41
C GLY A 33 -7.63 20.43 7.94
N GLU A 34 -7.10 21.64 7.78
CA GLU A 34 -7.80 22.81 7.24
C GLU A 34 -7.67 22.98 5.71
N GLY A 35 -6.82 22.19 5.04
CA GLY A 35 -6.59 22.30 3.59
C GLY A 35 -5.43 21.43 3.10
N ASN A 36 -5.28 21.25 1.78
CA ASN A 36 -4.23 20.41 1.21
C ASN A 36 -2.90 21.14 0.91
N ASP A 37 -2.72 22.34 1.44
CA ASP A 37 -1.53 23.15 1.20
C ASP A 37 -0.40 22.84 2.21
N ALA A 38 0.84 23.13 1.82
CA ALA A 38 2.05 22.83 2.60
C ALA A 38 2.00 23.21 4.10
N PRO A 39 1.38 24.35 4.51
CA PRO A 39 1.26 24.70 5.92
C PRO A 39 0.48 23.68 6.77
N PHE A 40 -0.45 22.93 6.17
CA PHE A 40 -1.35 22.01 6.86
C PHE A 40 -0.87 20.56 6.84
N TRP A 41 0.14 20.22 6.04
CA TRP A 41 0.61 18.84 5.86
C TRP A 41 1.02 18.15 7.16
N ASN A 42 1.49 18.90 8.16
CA ASN A 42 1.83 18.36 9.49
C ASN A 42 0.62 17.87 10.29
N GLN A 43 -0.58 18.30 9.91
CA GLN A 43 -1.85 17.92 10.53
C GLN A 43 -2.51 16.76 9.77
N HIS A 44 -2.00 16.43 8.58
CA HIS A 44 -2.57 15.36 7.78
C HIS A 44 -2.31 14.03 8.46
N TYR A 45 -3.34 13.18 8.44
CA TYR A 45 -3.18 11.79 8.78
C TYR A 45 -4.10 10.92 7.92
N THR A 46 -3.73 9.68 7.74
CA THR A 46 -4.60 8.62 7.21
C THR A 46 -5.31 7.93 8.36
N ASN A 47 -6.48 7.38 8.08
CA ASN A 47 -7.23 6.51 8.98
C ASN A 47 -8.14 5.64 8.10
N ALA A 48 -9.18 5.02 8.66
CA ALA A 48 -10.14 4.26 7.89
C ALA A 48 -11.56 4.70 8.16
N MET A 49 -12.44 4.40 7.21
CA MET A 49 -13.88 4.35 7.44
C MET A 49 -14.37 2.91 7.26
N TYR A 50 -15.35 2.52 8.06
CA TYR A 50 -15.89 1.18 8.01
C TYR A 50 -17.42 1.17 8.22
N SER A 51 -18.04 0.07 7.82
CA SER A 51 -19.48 -0.15 7.93
C SER A 51 -19.77 -1.61 8.26
N ASP A 52 -20.60 -1.82 9.28
CA ASP A 52 -21.06 -3.14 9.73
C ASP A 52 -22.46 -3.52 9.24
N ASP A 53 -23.15 -2.63 8.53
CA ASP A 53 -24.54 -2.81 8.11
C ASP A 53 -24.71 -2.84 6.58
N GLY A 54 -23.63 -3.22 5.88
CA GLY A 54 -23.59 -3.32 4.43
C GLY A 54 -23.50 -1.97 3.71
N GLY A 55 -22.93 -0.96 4.37
CA GLY A 55 -22.68 0.37 3.78
C GLY A 55 -23.78 1.39 4.02
N LYS A 56 -24.75 1.12 4.90
CA LYS A 56 -25.86 2.06 5.20
C LYS A 56 -25.40 3.15 6.16
N THR A 57 -24.64 2.78 7.18
CA THR A 57 -23.99 3.71 8.11
C THR A 57 -22.50 3.46 8.14
N TRP A 58 -21.75 4.54 8.36
CA TRP A 58 -20.29 4.52 8.34
C TRP A 58 -19.75 5.10 9.63
N GLN A 59 -18.73 4.43 10.16
CA GLN A 59 -17.93 4.87 11.29
C GLN A 59 -16.53 5.22 10.80
N THR A 60 -15.78 5.88 11.66
CA THR A 60 -14.42 6.33 11.39
C THR A 60 -13.51 5.73 12.46
N SER A 61 -12.35 5.22 12.04
CA SER A 61 -11.34 4.73 12.96
C SER A 61 -10.46 5.84 13.52
N GLU A 62 -9.76 5.53 14.60
CA GLU A 62 -8.73 6.40 15.14
C GLU A 62 -7.65 6.71 14.09
N PRO A 63 -6.95 7.85 14.20
CA PRO A 63 -5.83 8.18 13.33
C PRO A 63 -4.78 7.08 13.26
N PHE A 64 -4.13 6.97 12.10
CA PHE A 64 -2.87 6.23 12.00
C PHE A 64 -1.84 6.79 13.00
N PRO A 65 -0.90 5.98 13.53
CA PRO A 65 -0.02 6.41 14.63
C PRO A 65 0.89 7.60 14.31
N TYR A 66 1.05 7.93 13.02
CA TYR A 66 1.90 9.01 12.53
C TYR A 66 1.13 10.03 11.68
N TYR A 67 1.49 11.30 11.86
CA TYR A 67 1.07 12.41 11.01
C TYR A 67 1.93 12.50 9.74
N GLY A 68 1.56 13.42 8.84
CA GLY A 68 2.21 13.59 7.53
C GLY A 68 1.91 12.44 6.56
N THR A 69 0.90 11.62 6.88
CA THR A 69 0.51 10.48 6.06
C THR A 69 -0.42 10.87 4.91
N GLY A 70 -0.52 9.97 3.94
CA GLY A 70 -1.22 10.17 2.69
C GLY A 70 -2.01 8.95 2.24
N GLU A 71 -2.01 8.72 0.94
CA GLU A 71 -2.65 7.60 0.27
C GLU A 71 -2.20 6.25 0.85
N ALA A 72 -3.17 5.37 1.11
CA ALA A 72 -2.95 4.13 1.82
C ALA A 72 -3.73 2.95 1.25
N ALA A 73 -3.39 1.76 1.75
CA ALA A 73 -4.04 0.49 1.47
C ALA A 73 -4.17 -0.33 2.76
N ILE A 74 -5.19 -1.21 2.81
CA ILE A 74 -5.48 -2.10 3.93
C ILE A 74 -5.68 -3.51 3.37
N VAL A 75 -5.08 -4.52 4.01
CA VAL A 75 -5.36 -5.94 3.78
C VAL A 75 -5.65 -6.64 5.10
N GLU A 76 -6.51 -7.65 5.07
CA GLU A 76 -6.80 -8.53 6.21
C GLU A 76 -5.92 -9.78 6.12
N LEU A 77 -5.26 -10.14 7.22
CA LEU A 77 -4.44 -11.34 7.35
C LEU A 77 -5.29 -12.55 7.81
N SER A 78 -4.72 -13.75 7.73
CA SER A 78 -5.41 -15.00 8.01
C SER A 78 -5.91 -15.14 9.46
N ASP A 79 -5.27 -14.44 10.41
CA ASP A 79 -5.68 -14.37 11.82
C ASP A 79 -6.77 -13.31 12.08
N GLY A 80 -7.19 -12.55 11.07
CA GLY A 80 -8.16 -11.47 11.15
C GLY A 80 -7.58 -10.12 11.58
N SER A 81 -6.28 -10.03 11.85
CA SER A 81 -5.60 -8.74 12.00
C SER A 81 -5.52 -8.01 10.65
N LEU A 82 -5.42 -6.68 10.69
CA LEU A 82 -5.30 -5.86 9.48
C LEU A 82 -3.90 -5.28 9.37
N TYR A 83 -3.30 -5.37 8.18
CA TYR A 83 -2.08 -4.67 7.83
C TYR A 83 -2.41 -3.39 7.05
N TYR A 84 -1.88 -2.27 7.53
CA TYR A 84 -2.07 -0.94 6.97
C TYR A 84 -0.77 -0.45 6.36
N ASN A 85 -0.79 -0.02 5.10
CA ASN A 85 0.37 0.55 4.41
C ASN A 85 0.07 1.97 3.94
N SER A 86 0.87 2.96 4.35
CA SER A 86 0.61 4.37 4.07
C SER A 86 1.79 5.09 3.43
N ARG A 87 1.44 6.00 2.52
CA ARG A 87 2.34 7.01 1.96
C ARG A 87 2.73 7.99 3.04
N ARG A 88 3.99 8.41 3.00
CA ARG A 88 4.55 9.55 3.69
C ARG A 88 4.45 10.76 2.79
N HIS A 89 3.29 11.41 2.83
CA HIS A 89 3.07 12.62 2.05
C HIS A 89 4.02 13.75 2.47
N LYS A 90 4.41 13.77 3.75
CA LYS A 90 5.47 14.62 4.27
C LYS A 90 6.29 13.85 5.30
N SER A 91 7.61 13.92 5.19
CA SER A 91 8.52 13.36 6.20
C SER A 91 8.58 14.23 7.45
N THR A 92 8.63 13.58 8.61
CA THR A 92 8.97 14.18 9.90
C THR A 92 10.48 14.12 10.11
N GLU A 93 11.06 15.12 10.78
CA GLU A 93 12.51 15.23 10.98
C GLU A 93 13.13 13.97 11.61
N GLY A 94 14.29 13.55 11.10
CA GLY A 94 15.09 12.44 11.64
C GLY A 94 14.75 11.04 11.13
N LEU A 95 13.72 10.88 10.28
CA LEU A 95 13.31 9.60 9.71
C LEU A 95 13.54 9.53 8.20
N ASN A 96 14.04 8.40 7.67
CA ASN A 96 14.32 8.24 6.23
C ASN A 96 13.03 8.33 5.41
N PRO A 97 12.79 9.42 4.65
CA PRO A 97 11.51 9.76 4.02
C PRO A 97 11.05 8.81 2.92
N ARG A 98 11.95 7.97 2.39
CA ARG A 98 11.79 7.27 1.11
C ARG A 98 11.08 5.92 1.20
N TRP A 99 10.58 5.56 2.37
CA TRP A 99 10.02 4.25 2.64
C TRP A 99 8.63 4.33 3.28
N ARG A 100 7.78 3.33 3.00
CA ARG A 100 6.38 3.30 3.43
C ARG A 100 6.26 3.25 4.96
N TYR A 101 5.22 3.88 5.49
CA TYR A 101 4.76 3.57 6.84
C TYR A 101 3.88 2.32 6.85
N THR A 102 4.00 1.54 7.91
CA THR A 102 3.16 0.38 8.17
C THR A 102 2.60 0.44 9.59
N ALA A 103 1.44 -0.17 9.80
CA ALA A 103 0.85 -0.39 11.13
C ALA A 103 -0.09 -1.59 11.07
N TYR A 104 -0.54 -2.05 12.24
CA TYR A 104 -1.48 -3.15 12.37
C TYR A 104 -2.75 -2.73 13.12
N SER A 105 -3.84 -3.46 12.91
CA SER A 105 -5.03 -3.40 13.75
C SER A 105 -5.44 -4.79 14.19
N TYR A 106 -5.80 -4.91 15.47
CA TYR A 106 -6.26 -6.15 16.11
C TYR A 106 -7.73 -6.07 16.56
N ASP A 107 -8.43 -4.99 16.20
CA ASP A 107 -9.80 -4.69 16.63
C ASP A 107 -10.74 -4.38 15.45
N GLY A 108 -10.45 -4.97 14.29
CA GLY A 108 -11.26 -4.82 13.08
C GLY A 108 -11.13 -3.45 12.42
N GLY A 109 -9.99 -2.79 12.61
CA GLY A 109 -9.67 -1.50 12.00
C GLY A 109 -10.21 -0.29 12.77
N GLN A 110 -10.48 -0.41 14.07
CA GLN A 110 -10.92 0.71 14.91
C GLN A 110 -9.73 1.52 15.42
N THR A 111 -8.65 0.85 15.81
CA THR A 111 -7.38 1.46 16.20
C THR A 111 -6.21 0.89 15.41
N TRP A 112 -5.15 1.67 15.29
CA TRP A 112 -3.91 1.30 14.60
C TRP A 112 -2.74 1.38 15.58
N VAL A 113 -1.95 0.31 15.65
CA VAL A 113 -0.82 0.15 16.56
C VAL A 113 0.40 -0.39 15.82
N ASP A 114 1.53 -0.51 16.52
CA ASP A 114 2.79 -1.05 15.97
C ASP A 114 3.23 -0.34 14.67
N GLY A 115 3.09 0.99 14.68
CA GLY A 115 3.58 1.85 13.62
C GLY A 115 5.07 1.66 13.39
N SER A 116 5.49 1.54 12.13
CA SER A 116 6.91 1.47 11.76
C SER A 116 7.17 2.01 10.35
N ILE A 117 8.45 2.19 10.01
CA ILE A 117 8.91 2.46 8.65
C ILE A 117 9.41 1.14 8.08
N SER A 118 8.99 0.79 6.87
CA SER A 118 9.52 -0.38 6.17
C SER A 118 10.96 -0.13 5.73
N ASP A 119 11.84 -1.12 5.87
CA ASP A 119 13.21 -1.06 5.33
C ASP A 119 13.30 -1.56 3.88
N GLU A 120 12.20 -2.04 3.30
CA GLU A 120 12.17 -2.75 2.01
C GLU A 120 11.23 -2.12 0.98
N LEU A 121 10.13 -1.49 1.44
CA LEU A 121 9.08 -0.98 0.57
C LEU A 121 9.25 0.51 0.27
N PRO A 122 9.59 0.88 -0.97
CA PRO A 122 9.81 2.27 -1.30
C PRO A 122 8.51 3.06 -1.29
N ASP A 123 8.63 4.34 -0.98
CA ASP A 123 7.55 5.31 -1.07
C ASP A 123 7.78 6.27 -2.23
N GLY A 124 7.70 5.76 -3.46
CA GLY A 124 7.98 6.55 -4.64
C GLY A 124 9.46 6.65 -4.95
N ASN A 125 9.89 7.80 -5.44
CA ASN A 125 11.24 8.00 -5.93
C ASN A 125 12.20 8.04 -4.74
N GLN A 126 13.20 7.16 -4.76
CA GLN A 126 14.16 6.95 -3.67
C GLN A 126 15.16 8.11 -3.51
N HIS A 127 14.99 9.20 -4.26
CA HIS A 127 15.69 10.48 -4.14
C HIS A 127 14.74 11.64 -3.79
N SER A 128 13.47 11.34 -3.50
CA SER A 128 12.42 12.29 -3.15
C SER A 128 11.92 12.08 -1.74
N ASP A 129 11.46 13.17 -1.14
CA ASP A 129 10.70 13.12 0.12
C ASP A 129 9.19 13.18 -0.14
N TYR A 130 8.79 13.15 -1.42
CA TYR A 130 7.39 13.12 -1.83
C TYR A 130 6.98 11.70 -2.18
N GLY A 131 6.22 11.08 -1.27
CA GLY A 131 5.75 9.70 -1.42
C GLY A 131 4.93 9.43 -2.70
N LEU A 132 4.61 8.17 -2.97
CA LEU A 132 3.80 7.74 -4.11
C LEU A 132 2.71 6.75 -3.66
N MET A 133 1.47 6.91 -4.15
CA MET A 133 0.43 5.88 -3.93
C MET A 133 0.90 4.53 -4.47
N ALA A 134 0.71 3.48 -3.68
CA ALA A 134 1.08 2.11 -4.03
C ALA A 134 -0.17 1.23 -4.13
N GLY A 135 -0.05 0.16 -4.92
CA GLY A 135 -1.00 -0.96 -4.91
C GLY A 135 -0.60 -1.97 -3.83
N LEU A 136 -1.59 -2.60 -3.21
CA LEU A 136 -1.38 -3.66 -2.22
C LEU A 136 -2.54 -4.67 -2.28
N VAL A 137 -2.22 -5.96 -2.34
CA VAL A 137 -3.24 -7.02 -2.35
C VAL A 137 -2.75 -8.25 -1.60
N ARG A 138 -3.66 -8.93 -0.89
CA ARG A 138 -3.43 -10.28 -0.37
C ARG A 138 -3.94 -11.32 -1.35
N LEU A 139 -3.15 -12.35 -1.61
CA LEU A 139 -3.57 -13.45 -2.48
C LEU A 139 -4.53 -14.40 -1.75
N PRO A 140 -5.59 -14.89 -2.39
CA PRO A 140 -6.58 -15.78 -1.78
C PRO A 140 -6.06 -17.24 -1.74
N ILE A 141 -4.97 -17.46 -1.01
CA ILE A 141 -4.34 -18.78 -0.85
C ILE A 141 -4.56 -19.24 0.60
N GLU A 142 -5.32 -20.32 0.76
CA GLU A 142 -5.70 -20.82 2.09
C GLU A 142 -4.47 -21.18 2.94
N GLY A 143 -4.44 -20.68 4.17
CA GLY A 143 -3.38 -20.94 5.14
C GLY A 143 -2.10 -20.11 4.96
N TYR A 144 -2.06 -19.18 4.00
CA TYR A 144 -0.88 -18.34 3.77
C TYR A 144 -1.24 -16.87 3.66
N ASP A 145 -0.40 -16.01 4.24
CA ASP A 145 -0.51 -14.55 4.13
C ASP A 145 0.51 -14.01 3.13
N ILE A 146 0.22 -14.27 1.85
CA ILE A 146 1.03 -13.78 0.74
C ILE A 146 0.51 -12.41 0.30
N LEU A 147 1.31 -11.38 0.49
CA LEU A 147 0.98 -10.01 0.12
C LEU A 147 1.82 -9.58 -1.08
N LEU A 148 1.20 -8.85 -2.02
CA LEU A 148 1.88 -8.21 -3.13
C LEU A 148 1.75 -6.70 -3.02
N PHE A 149 2.84 -5.99 -3.29
CA PHE A 149 2.93 -4.53 -3.24
C PHE A 149 3.49 -4.01 -4.57
N SER A 150 2.98 -2.89 -5.08
CA SER A 150 3.48 -2.24 -6.30
C SER A 150 3.87 -0.79 -6.09
N ASN A 151 5.07 -0.42 -6.52
CA ASN A 151 5.57 0.96 -6.55
C ASN A 151 6.74 1.08 -7.54
N ILE A 152 7.35 2.26 -7.65
CA ILE A 152 8.56 2.46 -8.44
C ILE A 152 9.82 2.02 -7.69
N ASP A 153 10.77 1.43 -8.42
CA ASP A 153 12.09 1.00 -7.91
C ASP A 153 13.20 1.70 -8.69
N ILE A 154 13.50 2.93 -8.30
CA ILE A 154 14.62 3.70 -8.86
C ILE A 154 15.80 3.47 -7.92
N PRO A 155 16.82 2.69 -8.33
CA PRO A 155 17.94 2.41 -7.45
C PRO A 155 18.68 3.72 -7.14
N GLN A 156 19.10 3.89 -5.88
CA GLN A 156 20.00 4.97 -5.50
C GLN A 156 21.37 4.72 -6.16
N LYS A 157 21.54 5.22 -7.39
CA LYS A 157 22.79 5.05 -8.14
C LYS A 157 23.80 6.15 -7.90
N GLU A 158 23.37 7.28 -7.35
CA GLU A 158 24.18 8.49 -7.18
C GLU A 158 23.82 9.17 -5.84
N ASN A 159 24.68 10.06 -5.32
CA ASN A 159 24.28 10.89 -4.19
C ASN A 159 23.13 11.78 -4.65
N ASP A 160 22.19 12.13 -3.76
CA ASP A 160 21.06 12.97 -4.18
C ASP A 160 21.55 14.23 -4.91
N GLU A 161 22.64 14.83 -4.43
CA GLU A 161 23.32 16.01 -4.98
C GLU A 161 23.68 15.91 -6.47
N ASP A 162 23.90 14.71 -6.99
CA ASP A 162 24.30 14.45 -8.37
C ASP A 162 23.10 14.46 -9.34
N LEU A 163 21.88 14.31 -8.83
CA LEU A 163 20.66 14.35 -9.63
C LEU A 163 20.15 15.76 -9.84
N ALA A 164 19.74 16.06 -11.08
CA ALA A 164 19.00 17.28 -11.41
C ALA A 164 17.79 17.42 -10.48
N PHE A 165 17.58 18.62 -9.91
CA PHE A 165 16.53 18.87 -8.92
C PHE A 165 15.15 18.38 -9.39
N GLU A 166 14.79 18.61 -10.65
CA GLU A 166 13.52 18.18 -11.24
C GLU A 166 13.35 16.65 -11.33
N ALA A 167 14.44 15.92 -11.56
CA ALA A 167 14.40 14.45 -11.63
C ALA A 167 14.04 13.82 -10.28
N ARG A 168 14.38 14.50 -9.17
CA ARG A 168 14.04 14.06 -7.81
C ARG A 168 12.55 14.14 -7.49
N TRP A 169 11.74 14.85 -8.27
CA TRP A 169 10.31 15.04 -7.96
C TRP A 169 9.37 14.53 -9.05
N THR A 170 9.85 14.41 -10.29
CA THR A 170 8.99 14.08 -11.44
C THR A 170 9.18 12.67 -11.96
N GLU A 171 10.32 12.03 -11.65
CA GLU A 171 10.62 10.72 -12.22
C GLU A 171 9.81 9.62 -11.54
N ARG A 172 8.94 9.00 -12.33
CA ARG A 172 8.04 7.90 -11.96
C ARG A 172 8.15 6.82 -13.02
N VAL A 173 9.15 5.96 -12.84
CA VAL A 173 9.53 4.91 -13.79
C VAL A 173 9.86 3.62 -13.06
N ARG A 174 10.08 2.53 -13.80
CA ARG A 174 10.52 1.24 -13.23
C ARG A 174 9.50 0.65 -12.25
N GLY A 175 8.26 0.54 -12.70
CA GLY A 175 7.17 -0.11 -11.99
C GLY A 175 7.53 -1.54 -11.60
N THR A 176 7.55 -1.81 -10.30
CA THR A 176 8.04 -3.06 -9.72
C THR A 176 7.02 -3.62 -8.74
N VAL A 177 6.98 -4.94 -8.62
CA VAL A 177 6.12 -5.65 -7.67
C VAL A 177 6.99 -6.40 -6.67
N TRP A 178 6.67 -6.30 -5.39
CA TRP A 178 7.27 -7.04 -4.29
C TRP A 178 6.28 -8.11 -3.79
N ALA A 179 6.81 -9.20 -3.24
CA ALA A 179 6.04 -10.23 -2.55
C ALA A 179 6.57 -10.48 -1.14
N SER A 180 5.64 -10.53 -0.19
CA SER A 180 5.83 -11.03 1.16
C SER A 180 5.12 -12.36 1.31
N PHE A 181 5.71 -13.26 2.10
CA PHE A 181 5.19 -14.61 2.37
C PHE A 181 4.89 -14.84 3.86
N ASP A 182 4.98 -13.78 4.67
CA ASP A 182 4.91 -13.81 6.14
C ASP A 182 3.98 -12.71 6.71
N GLY A 183 2.98 -12.28 5.93
CA GLY A 183 2.01 -11.27 6.35
C GLY A 183 2.56 -9.84 6.36
N GLY A 184 3.55 -9.55 5.51
CA GLY A 184 4.10 -8.21 5.31
C GLY A 184 5.29 -7.86 6.20
N LYS A 185 5.86 -8.84 6.92
CA LYS A 185 7.02 -8.63 7.80
C LYS A 185 8.32 -8.51 7.00
N THR A 186 8.46 -9.34 5.96
CA THR A 186 9.60 -9.29 5.02
C THR A 186 9.14 -9.37 3.56
N TRP A 187 9.95 -8.85 2.63
CA TRP A 187 9.65 -8.76 1.20
C TRP A 187 10.78 -9.32 0.31
N PRO A 188 11.07 -10.63 0.39
CA PRO A 188 12.27 -11.23 -0.19
C PRO A 188 12.29 -11.30 -1.74
N VAL A 189 11.15 -11.10 -2.39
CA VAL A 189 11.02 -11.20 -3.85
C VAL A 189 10.54 -9.87 -4.41
N LYS A 190 11.22 -9.37 -5.45
CA LYS A 190 10.70 -8.29 -6.30
C LYS A 190 10.96 -8.57 -7.77
N ARG A 191 10.07 -8.10 -8.65
CA ARG A 191 10.21 -8.21 -10.10
C ARG A 191 9.71 -6.96 -10.80
N LEU A 192 10.51 -6.49 -11.75
CA LEU A 192 10.15 -5.38 -12.61
C LEU A 192 9.02 -5.77 -13.57
N VAL A 193 8.00 -4.92 -13.65
CA VAL A 193 6.86 -5.06 -14.55
C VAL A 193 7.00 -4.14 -15.77
N GLU A 194 7.42 -2.89 -15.56
CA GLU A 194 7.47 -1.84 -16.58
C GLU A 194 8.76 -1.04 -16.39
N GLU A 195 9.63 -0.98 -17.40
CA GLU A 195 10.85 -0.16 -17.36
C GLU A 195 10.53 1.34 -17.44
N GLY A 196 9.51 1.70 -18.23
CA GLY A 196 9.12 3.08 -18.51
C GLY A 196 8.24 3.71 -17.44
N SER A 197 7.35 4.62 -17.87
CA SER A 197 6.45 5.38 -17.00
C SER A 197 5.58 4.48 -16.12
N PHE A 198 5.58 4.75 -14.81
CA PHE A 198 4.75 4.06 -13.82
C PHE A 198 4.48 4.99 -12.64
N ALA A 199 3.22 5.35 -12.40
CA ALA A 199 2.83 6.21 -11.28
C ALA A 199 1.83 5.51 -10.33
N TYR A 200 0.66 6.08 -10.08
CA TYR A 200 -0.29 5.50 -9.12
C TYR A 200 -0.70 4.11 -9.60
N SER A 201 -0.85 3.18 -8.68
CA SER A 201 -1.17 1.79 -9.00
C SER A 201 -2.16 1.18 -8.02
N SER A 202 -2.91 0.19 -8.53
CA SER A 202 -3.91 -0.57 -7.80
C SER A 202 -3.81 -2.04 -8.21
N MET A 203 -4.03 -2.96 -7.27
CA MET A 203 -3.86 -4.39 -7.48
C MET A 203 -5.10 -5.19 -7.09
N ALA A 204 -5.44 -6.20 -7.89
CA ALA A 204 -6.51 -7.14 -7.58
C ALA A 204 -6.05 -8.58 -7.83
N ALA A 205 -6.42 -9.49 -6.93
CA ALA A 205 -6.22 -10.91 -7.10
C ALA A 205 -7.50 -11.55 -7.65
N GLY A 206 -7.34 -12.45 -8.61
CA GLY A 206 -8.45 -13.22 -9.14
C GLY A 206 -9.03 -14.20 -8.11
N ARG A 207 -10.32 -14.49 -8.26
CA ARG A 207 -11.08 -15.26 -7.27
C ARG A 207 -10.89 -16.76 -7.45
N ALA A 208 -10.76 -17.49 -6.35
CA ALA A 208 -10.77 -18.95 -6.35
C ALA A 208 -12.05 -19.52 -6.98
N GLY A 209 -11.92 -20.61 -7.73
CA GLY A 209 -13.00 -21.27 -8.45
C GLY A 209 -13.50 -20.52 -9.69
N THR A 210 -12.73 -19.56 -10.22
CA THR A 210 -13.10 -18.79 -11.42
C THR A 210 -11.96 -18.79 -12.44
N ASP A 211 -12.24 -18.40 -13.68
CA ASP A 211 -11.21 -18.27 -14.74
C ASP A 211 -10.10 -17.27 -14.40
N SER A 212 -10.30 -16.42 -13.39
CA SER A 212 -9.29 -15.48 -12.88
C SER A 212 -8.39 -16.07 -11.81
N GLU A 213 -8.67 -17.27 -11.30
CA GLU A 213 -7.92 -17.90 -10.21
C GLU A 213 -6.41 -17.94 -10.52
N GLY A 214 -5.60 -17.52 -9.55
CA GLY A 214 -4.15 -17.46 -9.68
C GLY A 214 -3.61 -16.31 -10.54
N ILE A 215 -4.47 -15.48 -11.11
CA ILE A 215 -4.10 -14.27 -11.85
C ILE A 215 -4.12 -13.05 -10.93
N VAL A 216 -3.08 -12.23 -11.02
CA VAL A 216 -3.00 -10.91 -10.40
C VAL A 216 -3.10 -9.86 -11.49
N TYR A 217 -3.91 -8.84 -11.23
CA TYR A 217 -4.10 -7.67 -12.09
C TYR A 217 -3.46 -6.46 -11.42
N LEU A 218 -2.66 -5.72 -12.18
CA LEU A 218 -2.02 -4.48 -11.75
C LEU A 218 -2.40 -3.38 -12.73
N LEU A 219 -3.25 -2.45 -12.30
CA LEU A 219 -3.59 -1.23 -13.03
C LEU A 219 -2.66 -0.12 -12.58
N TYR A 220 -2.06 0.62 -13.52
CA TYR A 220 -1.15 1.70 -13.19
C TYR A 220 -1.22 2.85 -14.20
N GLU A 221 -0.97 4.06 -13.72
CA GLU A 221 -0.81 5.26 -14.55
C GLU A 221 0.49 5.21 -15.36
N SER A 222 0.41 5.50 -16.66
CA SER A 222 1.55 5.52 -17.59
C SER A 222 1.25 6.45 -18.77
N ASP A 223 2.22 7.29 -19.14
CA ASP A 223 2.20 8.10 -20.38
C ASP A 223 0.91 8.93 -20.60
N GLY A 224 0.34 9.48 -19.52
CA GLY A 224 -0.90 10.27 -19.56
C GLY A 224 -2.19 9.45 -19.66
N GLY A 225 -2.09 8.12 -19.58
CA GLY A 225 -3.21 7.19 -19.49
C GLY A 225 -2.98 6.12 -18.42
N ALA A 226 -3.53 4.93 -18.63
CA ALA A 226 -3.35 3.79 -17.75
C ALA A 226 -3.04 2.51 -18.54
N LYS A 227 -2.24 1.63 -17.94
CA LYS A 227 -1.93 0.29 -18.44
C LYS A 227 -2.36 -0.75 -17.40
N MET A 228 -2.66 -1.96 -17.88
CA MET A 228 -2.95 -3.12 -17.02
C MET A 228 -1.96 -4.24 -17.33
N ALA A 229 -1.20 -4.65 -16.32
CA ALA A 229 -0.42 -5.88 -16.35
C ALA A 229 -1.23 -7.03 -15.73
N ARG A 230 -1.00 -8.25 -16.24
CA ARG A 230 -1.51 -9.48 -15.64
C ARG A 230 -0.36 -10.48 -15.46
N PHE A 231 -0.25 -11.08 -14.30
CA PHE A 231 0.80 -12.06 -13.99
C PHE A 231 0.33 -13.04 -12.91
N ASN A 232 1.18 -13.98 -12.53
CA ASN A 232 0.94 -14.93 -11.45
C ASN A 232 2.19 -15.09 -10.57
N LEU A 233 2.09 -15.86 -9.48
CA LEU A 233 3.21 -16.08 -8.58
C LEU A 233 4.42 -16.71 -9.29
N ALA A 234 4.21 -17.65 -10.20
CA ALA A 234 5.32 -18.29 -10.93
C ALA A 234 6.11 -17.28 -11.78
N TRP A 235 5.43 -16.30 -12.39
CA TRP A 235 6.12 -15.17 -13.04
C TRP A 235 6.85 -14.35 -12.00
N LEU A 236 6.21 -13.95 -10.89
CA LEU A 236 6.85 -13.10 -9.88
C LEU A 236 8.11 -13.73 -9.26
N THR A 237 8.10 -15.03 -8.99
CA THR A 237 9.20 -15.79 -8.39
C THR A 237 10.19 -16.36 -9.41
N ASN A 238 10.07 -16.00 -10.69
CA ASN A 238 10.90 -16.51 -11.78
C ASN A 238 10.93 -18.05 -11.87
N GLY A 239 9.78 -18.68 -11.66
CA GLY A 239 9.59 -20.12 -11.73
C GLY A 239 10.00 -20.89 -10.46
N ILE A 240 10.59 -20.21 -9.47
CA ILE A 240 10.89 -20.82 -8.16
C ILE A 240 9.58 -21.09 -7.43
N ASP A 241 9.43 -22.27 -6.84
CA ASP A 241 8.27 -22.58 -6.00
C ASP A 241 8.21 -21.59 -4.84
N TRP A 242 7.12 -20.83 -4.76
CA TRP A 242 6.96 -19.77 -3.78
C TRP A 242 6.99 -20.28 -2.34
N LYS A 243 6.69 -21.57 -2.13
CA LYS A 243 6.77 -22.20 -0.79
C LYS A 243 8.17 -22.17 -0.19
N GLN A 244 9.21 -22.01 -1.02
CA GLN A 244 10.58 -21.86 -0.53
C GLN A 244 10.83 -20.54 0.19
N TYR A 245 9.94 -19.54 0.03
CA TYR A 245 10.04 -18.25 0.71
C TYR A 245 9.17 -18.16 1.97
N VAL A 246 8.36 -19.18 2.26
CA VAL A 246 7.62 -19.26 3.52
C VAL A 246 8.60 -19.71 4.59
N SER A 247 8.82 -18.89 5.62
CA SER A 247 9.59 -19.29 6.78
C SER A 247 8.86 -20.40 7.55
N GLU A 248 9.61 -21.39 8.04
CA GLU A 248 9.09 -22.44 8.95
C GLU A 248 8.49 -21.88 10.26
#